data_AF-A0A832SA08-F1
#
_entry.id   AF-A0A832SA08-F1
#
_cell.length_a   1.000
_cell.length_b   1.000
_cell.length_c   1.000
_cell.angle_alpha   90.00
_cell.angle_beta   90.00
_cell.angle_gamma   90.00
#
_symmetry.space_group_name_H-M   'P 1'
#
loop_
_entity.id
_entity.type
_entity.pdbx_description
1 polymer ?
#
loop_
_entity_poly.entity_id
_entity_poly.type
_entity_poly.pdbx_seq_one_letter_code
_entity_poly.pdbx_strand_id
1 'polypeptide(L)'
;MGYKKFDNIKKILAFLLIICFSLSVTVAPAAAGDNGYYDGYRKGYSDGKKQSEKDCKQYGSRENLSKIPSPFYKDSWTRSYKNNYNKGYRKGYIDGYNGNRYECLK
;
A
#
# COMPACT_ATOMS: atom_id res chain seq x y z
N MET A 1 8.69 60.48 11.92
CA MET A 1 7.98 59.43 12.67
C MET A 1 7.67 58.18 11.81
N GLY A 2 8.56 57.78 10.88
CA GLY A 2 8.33 56.64 9.97
C GLY A 2 9.18 55.40 10.26
N TYR A 3 10.40 55.61 10.77
CA TYR A 3 11.40 54.55 10.99
C TYR A 3 10.99 53.51 12.04
N LYS A 4 10.38 53.95 13.16
CA LYS A 4 9.97 53.07 14.28
C LYS A 4 8.89 52.06 13.90
N LYS A 5 8.01 52.41 12.93
CA LYS A 5 6.95 51.52 12.43
C LYS A 5 7.51 50.47 11.47
N PHE A 6 8.50 50.84 10.66
CA PHE A 6 9.15 49.95 9.71
C PHE A 6 10.03 48.89 10.40
N ASP A 7 10.72 49.26 11.48
CA ASP A 7 11.53 48.32 12.27
C ASP A 7 10.68 47.27 13.00
N ASN A 8 9.49 47.66 13.46
CA ASN A 8 8.55 46.73 14.09
C ASN A 8 7.98 45.72 13.07
N ILE A 9 7.70 46.17 11.83
CA ILE A 9 7.22 45.28 10.76
C ILE A 9 8.31 44.26 10.38
N LYS A 10 9.57 44.69 10.26
CA LYS A 10 10.70 43.77 10.02
C LYS A 10 10.84 42.70 11.11
N LYS A 11 10.71 43.09 12.38
CA LYS A 11 10.79 42.14 13.50
C LYS A 11 9.66 41.11 13.47
N ILE A 12 8.43 41.53 13.18
CA ILE A 12 7.27 40.62 13.07
C ILE A 12 7.47 39.63 11.92
N LEU A 13 7.94 40.10 10.76
CA LEU A 13 8.24 39.23 9.61
C LEU A 13 9.34 38.20 9.92
N ALA A 14 10.40 38.61 10.62
CA ALA A 14 11.47 37.71 11.02
C ALA A 14 10.97 36.60 11.97
N PHE A 15 10.11 36.95 12.94
CA PHE A 15 9.50 35.98 13.83
C PHE A 15 8.57 35.00 13.10
N LEU A 16 7.75 35.49 12.18
CA LEU A 16 6.89 34.64 11.35
C LEU A 16 7.69 33.66 10.50
N LEU A 17 8.80 34.11 9.90
CA LEU A 17 9.66 33.25 9.09
C LEU A 17 10.31 32.13 9.93
N ILE A 18 10.75 32.43 11.15
CA ILE A 18 11.33 31.42 12.06
C ILE A 18 10.28 30.39 12.46
N ILE A 19 9.06 30.82 12.78
CA ILE A 19 7.94 29.92 13.13
C ILE A 19 7.58 29.02 11.94
N CYS A 20 7.46 29.57 10.73
CA CYS A 20 7.21 28.80 9.52
C CYS A 20 8.32 27.77 9.24
N PHE A 21 9.59 28.15 9.47
CA PHE A 21 10.73 27.24 9.28
C PHE A 21 10.68 26.07 10.26
N SER A 22 10.30 26.33 11.52
CA SER A 22 10.13 25.26 12.52
C SER A 22 8.95 24.33 12.25
N LEU A 23 7.88 24.81 11.59
CA LEU A 23 6.72 23.98 11.23
C LEU A 23 6.95 23.14 9.96
N SER A 24 8.04 23.39 9.21
CA SER A 24 8.33 22.70 7.95
C SER A 24 8.90 21.29 8.13
N VAL A 25 9.27 20.89 9.36
CA VAL A 25 9.89 19.60 9.66
C VAL A 25 8.90 18.71 10.40
N THR A 26 7.96 18.12 9.66
CA THR A 26 7.52 16.72 9.80
C THR A 26 6.35 16.47 8.86
N VAL A 27 6.66 16.18 7.60
CA VAL A 27 5.75 15.39 6.77
C VAL A 27 6.32 13.98 6.76
N ALA A 28 5.78 13.10 7.61
CA ALA A 28 6.10 11.68 7.56
C ALA A 28 5.72 11.17 6.15
N PRO A 29 6.58 10.40 5.46
CA PRO A 29 6.26 9.91 4.14
C PRO A 29 5.22 8.78 4.26
N ALA A 30 3.94 9.12 4.26
CA ALA A 30 2.83 8.16 4.22
C ALA A 30 2.80 7.35 2.91
N ALA A 31 3.50 7.80 1.86
CA ALA A 31 3.41 7.23 0.52
C ALA A 31 4.18 5.92 0.29
N ALA A 32 5.12 5.54 1.18
CA ALA A 32 5.90 4.32 0.98
C ALA A 32 5.15 3.02 1.36
N GLY A 33 4.13 3.14 2.22
CA GLY A 33 3.37 1.99 2.73
C GLY A 33 2.35 1.44 1.73
N ASP A 34 1.72 2.33 0.96
CA ASP A 34 0.60 2.00 0.07
C ASP A 34 1.04 1.20 -1.17
N ASN A 35 2.17 1.55 -1.77
CA ASN A 35 2.64 0.88 -2.99
C ASN A 35 2.86 -0.64 -2.77
N GLY A 36 3.42 -1.02 -1.61
CA GLY A 36 3.63 -2.43 -1.28
C GLY A 36 2.33 -3.22 -1.22
N TYR A 37 1.29 -2.66 -0.60
CA TYR A 37 -0.02 -3.31 -0.52
C TYR A 37 -0.62 -3.52 -1.92
N TYR A 38 -0.67 -2.49 -2.75
CA TYR A 38 -1.24 -2.59 -4.10
C TYR A 38 -0.45 -3.54 -5.01
N ASP A 39 0.88 -3.53 -4.91
CA ASP A 39 1.74 -4.46 -5.64
C ASP A 39 1.48 -5.91 -5.22
N GLY A 40 1.39 -6.14 -3.91
CA GLY A 40 1.00 -7.43 -3.34
C GLY A 40 -0.37 -7.87 -3.84
N TYR A 41 -1.37 -6.99 -3.76
CA TYR A 41 -2.74 -7.27 -4.17
C TYR A 41 -2.83 -7.70 -5.63
N ARG A 42 -2.24 -6.93 -6.55
CA ARG A 42 -2.26 -7.25 -7.99
C ARG A 42 -1.63 -8.62 -8.27
N LYS A 43 -0.49 -8.90 -7.63
CA LYS A 43 0.20 -10.18 -7.79
C LYS A 43 -0.62 -11.34 -7.22
N GLY A 44 -1.13 -11.17 -6.00
CA GLY A 44 -1.99 -12.13 -5.32
C GLY A 44 -3.22 -12.46 -6.15
N TYR A 45 -3.91 -11.44 -6.68
CA TYR A 45 -5.10 -11.62 -7.52
C TYR A 45 -4.82 -12.47 -8.76
N SER A 46 -3.72 -12.22 -9.46
CA SER A 46 -3.33 -13.03 -10.62
C SER A 46 -3.04 -14.49 -10.24
N ASP A 47 -2.29 -14.70 -9.15
CA ASP A 47 -1.94 -16.05 -8.69
C ASP A 47 -3.17 -16.82 -8.18
N GLY A 48 -4.07 -16.13 -7.47
CA GLY A 48 -5.36 -16.68 -7.00
C GLY A 48 -6.28 -17.10 -8.14
N LYS A 49 -6.41 -16.27 -9.18
CA LYS A 49 -7.14 -16.64 -10.41
C LYS A 49 -6.56 -17.92 -11.02
N LYS A 50 -5.25 -17.99 -11.24
CA LYS A 50 -4.60 -19.18 -11.81
C LYS A 50 -4.83 -20.44 -10.99
N GLN A 51 -4.79 -20.33 -9.65
CA GLN A 51 -5.08 -21.48 -8.80
C GLN A 51 -6.55 -21.90 -8.91
N SER A 52 -7.48 -20.96 -8.89
CA SER A 52 -8.91 -21.29 -9.02
C SER A 52 -9.23 -21.93 -10.37
N GLU A 53 -8.57 -21.54 -11.46
CA GLU A 53 -8.74 -22.20 -12.77
C GLU A 53 -8.27 -23.65 -12.74
N LYS A 54 -7.15 -23.92 -12.05
CA LYS A 54 -6.65 -25.29 -11.87
C LYS A 54 -7.60 -26.11 -11.00
N ASP A 55 -8.03 -25.56 -9.87
CA ASP A 55 -8.94 -26.22 -8.95
C ASP A 55 -10.29 -26.48 -9.60
N CYS A 56 -10.79 -25.55 -10.42
CA CYS A 56 -12.01 -25.71 -11.20
C CYS A 56 -11.91 -26.91 -12.15
N LYS A 57 -10.80 -27.01 -12.90
CA LYS A 57 -10.59 -28.14 -13.83
C LYS A 57 -10.46 -29.49 -13.12
N GLN A 58 -9.90 -29.49 -11.91
CA GLN A 58 -9.62 -30.73 -11.18
C GLN A 58 -10.79 -31.18 -10.29
N TYR A 59 -11.50 -30.23 -9.68
CA TYR A 59 -12.48 -30.49 -8.62
C TYR A 59 -13.86 -29.86 -8.88
N GLY A 60 -14.03 -29.18 -10.01
CA GLY A 60 -15.25 -28.46 -10.36
C GLY A 60 -15.55 -27.35 -9.35
N SER A 61 -16.79 -27.34 -8.88
CA SER A 61 -17.35 -26.34 -7.97
C SER A 61 -16.82 -26.42 -6.52
N ARG A 62 -16.11 -27.50 -6.17
CA ARG A 62 -15.78 -27.79 -4.76
C ARG A 62 -14.72 -26.84 -4.22
N GLU A 63 -14.97 -26.26 -3.04
CA GLU A 63 -14.00 -25.41 -2.35
C GLU A 63 -12.80 -26.20 -1.82
N ASN A 64 -11.62 -25.93 -2.40
CA ASN A 64 -10.39 -26.66 -2.09
C ASN A 64 -9.19 -25.75 -1.73
N LEU A 65 -9.42 -24.46 -1.44
CA LEU A 65 -8.34 -23.57 -1.01
C LEU A 65 -7.95 -23.90 0.44
N SER A 66 -6.96 -24.78 0.60
CA SER A 66 -6.45 -25.16 1.92
C SER A 66 -5.42 -24.16 2.47
N LYS A 67 -4.66 -23.50 1.59
CA LYS A 67 -3.59 -22.57 1.99
C LYS A 67 -3.28 -21.55 0.92
N ILE A 68 -3.06 -20.30 1.34
CA ILE A 68 -2.51 -19.25 0.48
C ILE A 68 -0.97 -19.39 0.49
N PRO A 69 -0.32 -19.51 -0.69
CA PRO A 69 1.13 -19.59 -0.77
C PRO A 69 1.78 -18.29 -0.28
N SER A 70 2.96 -18.38 0.31
CA SER A 70 3.75 -17.20 0.62
C SER A 70 4.29 -16.59 -0.66
N PRO A 71 4.16 -15.26 -0.85
CA PRO A 71 4.75 -14.61 -2.02
C PRO A 71 6.28 -14.62 -1.96
N PHE A 72 6.89 -14.53 -3.14
CA PHE A 72 8.33 -14.28 -3.26
C PHE A 72 8.68 -12.86 -2.82
N TYR A 73 9.80 -12.71 -2.09
CA TYR A 73 10.31 -11.41 -1.65
C TYR A 73 11.67 -11.14 -2.29
N LYS A 74 11.91 -9.88 -2.65
CA LYS A 74 13.26 -9.41 -2.98
C LYS A 74 14.01 -9.01 -1.70
N ASP A 75 15.29 -9.34 -1.63
CA ASP A 75 16.12 -8.99 -0.47
C ASP A 75 16.23 -7.47 -0.27
N SER A 76 16.23 -6.71 -1.37
CA SER A 76 16.26 -5.25 -1.36
C SER A 76 15.01 -4.58 -0.78
N TRP A 77 13.93 -5.33 -0.54
CA TRP A 77 12.71 -4.75 0.02
C TRP A 77 12.84 -4.51 1.53
N THR A 78 12.40 -3.33 1.96
CA THR A 78 12.32 -3.00 3.39
C THR A 78 11.33 -3.94 4.09
N ARG A 79 11.53 -4.13 5.40
CA ARG A 79 10.60 -4.93 6.23
C ARG A 79 9.16 -4.41 6.14
N SER A 80 8.97 -3.09 6.13
CA SER A 80 7.66 -2.45 6.02
C SER A 80 6.99 -2.79 4.68
N TYR A 81 7.73 -2.67 3.57
CA TYR A 81 7.22 -3.04 2.25
C TYR A 81 6.85 -4.53 2.18
N LYS A 82 7.73 -5.43 2.65
CA LYS A 82 7.43 -6.89 2.70
C LYS A 82 6.15 -7.18 3.48
N ASN A 83 5.95 -6.52 4.62
CA ASN A 83 4.75 -6.69 5.44
C ASN A 83 3.47 -6.23 4.71
N ASN A 84 3.47 -5.04 4.11
CA ASN A 84 2.31 -4.52 3.38
C ASN A 84 2.05 -5.32 2.10
N TYR A 85 3.10 -5.72 1.40
CA TYR A 85 3.03 -6.62 0.26
C TYR A 85 2.36 -7.95 0.62
N ASN A 86 2.76 -8.58 1.72
CA ASN A 86 2.14 -9.83 2.17
C ASN A 86 0.66 -9.66 2.52
N LYS A 87 0.28 -8.55 3.16
CA LYS A 87 -1.14 -8.22 3.44
C LYS A 87 -1.94 -8.09 2.15
N GLY A 88 -1.44 -7.29 1.21
CA GLY A 88 -2.07 -7.11 -0.10
C GLY A 88 -2.18 -8.42 -0.87
N TYR A 89 -1.08 -9.19 -0.92
CA TYR A 89 -1.04 -10.48 -1.60
C TYR A 89 -2.10 -11.44 -1.09
N ARG A 90 -2.22 -11.61 0.23
CA ARG A 90 -3.25 -12.47 0.83
C ARG A 90 -4.66 -12.04 0.44
N LYS A 91 -4.96 -10.74 0.51
CA LYS A 91 -6.29 -10.22 0.14
C LYS A 91 -6.57 -10.45 -1.34
N GLY A 92 -5.65 -10.03 -2.21
CA GLY A 92 -5.78 -10.19 -3.65
C GLY A 92 -5.93 -11.66 -4.06
N TYR A 93 -5.18 -12.56 -3.43
CA TYR A 93 -5.26 -14.00 -3.70
C TYR A 93 -6.66 -14.56 -3.46
N ILE A 94 -7.25 -14.25 -2.30
CA ILE A 94 -8.61 -14.69 -1.97
C ILE A 94 -9.61 -14.11 -2.99
N ASP A 95 -9.50 -12.82 -3.29
CA ASP A 95 -10.43 -12.15 -4.21
C ASP A 95 -10.34 -12.71 -5.64
N GLY A 96 -9.13 -12.91 -6.16
CA GLY A 96 -8.91 -13.50 -7.48
C GLY A 96 -9.37 -14.95 -7.56
N TYR A 97 -9.12 -15.72 -6.49
CA TYR A 97 -9.55 -17.10 -6.41
C TYR A 97 -11.09 -17.23 -6.37
N ASN A 98 -11.73 -16.43 -5.53
CA ASN A 98 -13.20 -16.44 -5.38
C ASN A 98 -13.90 -15.90 -6.63
N GLY A 99 -13.37 -14.83 -7.25
CA GLY A 99 -13.97 -14.23 -8.44
C GLY A 99 -14.10 -15.23 -9.59
N ASN A 100 -13.07 -16.04 -9.84
CA ASN A 100 -13.07 -17.01 -10.92
C ASN A 100 -13.75 -18.34 -10.54
N ARG A 101 -13.91 -18.65 -9.25
CA ARG A 101 -14.80 -19.71 -8.76
C ARG A 101 -16.27 -19.48 -9.16
N TYR A 102 -16.75 -18.23 -9.14
CA TYR A 102 -18.09 -17.92 -9.63
C TYR A 102 -18.25 -18.19 -11.13
N GLU A 103 -17.20 -17.97 -11.93
CA GLU A 103 -17.21 -18.26 -13.37
C GLU A 103 -17.13 -19.77 -13.65
N CYS A 104 -16.43 -20.54 -12.80
CA CYS A 104 -16.36 -22.00 -12.88
C CYS A 104 -17.73 -22.71 -12.75
N LEU A 105 -18.70 -22.06 -12.10
CA LEU A 105 -20.05 -22.59 -11.87
C LEU A 105 -21.03 -22.33 -13.02
N LYS A 106 -20.63 -21.53 -14.02
CA LYS A 106 -21.44 -21.22 -15.21
C LYS A 106 -21.06 -22.13 -16.36
#